data_AF-W8BJE7-F1
#
_entry.id   AF-W8BJE7-F1
#
_cell.length_a   1.000
_cell.length_b   1.000
_cell.length_c   1.000
_cell.angle_alpha   90.00
_cell.angle_beta   90.00
_cell.angle_gamma   90.00
#
_symmetry.space_group_name_H-M   'P 1'
#
loop_
_entity.id
_entity.type
_entity.pdbx_description
1 polymer ?
#
loop_
_entity_poly.entity_id
_entity_poly.type
_entity_poly.pdbx_seq_one_letter_code
_entity_poly.pdbx_strand_id
1 'polypeptide(L)'
;FLVKLNLHFFNFFCHTEIHTAAKETVALAEQRFMSNSHEWQFDNAWQEMLNHATQKVMDAEKQKAECHAEHQKLTQIFNDAELKVQQLEERFRRSINKSRPYFEEKQICQDQLHTQKERIQELQQQVQTAKSTYSTALRNLERISDDIHRQRGDYPQMGAPPPGPREPGVGAELNSPTTTTLPSLPDYQLELEKCDYPSIAGSQMSLSGNSHRSSDLVSVSTQPASIGHSLAGDESEMEECDADYADSTELNGVVDERDLEELRQKVKILAVRPIEGGDGEQQRNDMWENELTATVNKLDQLMLMNECAAQKQQKQLKIKQQQHQQQ
;
A
#
# COMPACT_ATOMS: atom_id res chain seq x y z
N PHE A 1 8.71 -6.97 -2.75
CA PHE A 1 10.09 -7.45 -2.53
C PHE A 1 10.32 -8.82 -3.19
N LEU A 2 9.51 -9.83 -2.86
CA LEU A 2 9.51 -11.16 -3.52
C LEU A 2 9.42 -11.14 -5.05
N VAL A 3 8.61 -10.24 -5.62
CA VAL A 3 8.51 -10.06 -7.09
C VAL A 3 9.81 -9.51 -7.69
N LYS A 4 10.50 -8.60 -6.99
CA LYS A 4 11.81 -8.07 -7.43
C LYS A 4 12.90 -9.14 -7.32
N LEU A 5 12.87 -9.98 -6.28
CA LEU A 5 13.81 -11.09 -6.11
C LEU A 5 13.63 -12.13 -7.22
N ASN A 6 12.39 -12.53 -7.53
CA ASN A 6 12.08 -13.46 -8.61
C ASN A 6 12.46 -12.91 -10.00
N LEU A 7 12.19 -11.63 -10.25
CA LEU A 7 12.57 -10.99 -11.51
C LEU A 7 14.09 -10.90 -11.69
N HIS A 8 14.83 -10.72 -10.60
CA HIS A 8 16.28 -10.67 -10.60
C HIS A 8 16.90 -12.07 -10.78
N PHE A 9 16.32 -13.09 -10.12
CA PHE A 9 16.69 -14.49 -10.32
C PHE A 9 16.45 -14.96 -11.76
N PHE A 10 15.31 -14.58 -12.33
CA PHE A 10 14.98 -14.81 -13.74
C PHE A 10 15.93 -14.06 -14.68
N ASN A 11 16.30 -12.81 -14.35
CA ASN A 11 17.30 -12.05 -15.10
C ASN A 11 18.66 -12.73 -15.07
N PHE A 12 19.13 -13.15 -13.89
CA PHE A 12 20.42 -13.84 -13.76
C PHE A 12 20.45 -15.11 -14.60
N PHE A 13 19.40 -15.93 -14.50
CA PHE A 13 19.26 -17.14 -15.29
C PHE A 13 19.27 -16.84 -16.80
N CYS A 14 18.46 -15.88 -17.26
CA CYS A 14 18.41 -15.46 -18.65
C CYS A 14 19.77 -14.96 -19.17
N HIS A 15 20.51 -14.15 -18.40
CA HIS A 15 21.84 -13.68 -18.80
C HIS A 15 22.88 -14.81 -18.81
N THR A 16 22.78 -15.80 -17.91
CA THR A 16 23.63 -16.98 -17.96
C THR A 16 23.36 -17.86 -19.18
N GLU A 17 22.10 -18.00 -19.59
CA GLU A 17 21.71 -18.72 -20.81
C GLU A 17 22.18 -18.00 -22.07
N ILE A 18 21.97 -16.68 -22.15
CA ILE A 18 22.44 -15.85 -23.28
C ILE A 18 23.95 -15.92 -23.43
N HIS A 19 24.70 -15.85 -22.33
CA HIS A 19 26.15 -16.02 -22.33
C HIS A 19 26.58 -17.40 -22.86
N THR A 20 25.87 -18.45 -22.45
CA THR A 20 26.14 -19.82 -22.89
C THR A 20 25.86 -19.98 -24.39
N ALA A 21 24.71 -19.50 -24.87
CA ALA A 21 24.35 -19.52 -26.28
C ALA A 21 25.30 -18.69 -27.15
N ALA A 22 25.78 -17.54 -26.66
CA ALA A 22 26.76 -16.72 -27.36
C ALA A 22 28.11 -17.46 -27.51
N LYS A 23 28.56 -18.17 -26.45
CA LYS A 23 29.75 -19.02 -26.51
C LYS A 23 29.60 -20.19 -27.48
N GLU A 24 28.45 -20.86 -27.46
CA GLU A 24 28.14 -21.93 -28.41
C GLU A 24 28.14 -21.43 -29.86
N THR A 25 27.63 -20.22 -30.10
CA THR A 25 27.64 -19.60 -31.43
C THR A 25 29.06 -19.36 -31.94
N VAL A 26 29.97 -18.89 -31.08
CA VAL A 26 31.40 -18.72 -31.44
C VAL A 26 32.07 -20.07 -31.67
N ALA A 27 31.85 -21.05 -30.79
CA ALA A 27 32.44 -22.38 -30.91
C ALA A 27 31.99 -23.10 -32.20
N LEU A 28 30.71 -22.97 -32.56
CA LEU A 28 30.17 -23.52 -33.82
C LEU A 28 30.74 -22.80 -35.05
N ALA A 29 30.94 -21.48 -34.97
CA ALA A 29 31.56 -20.71 -36.06
C ALA A 29 33.03 -21.12 -36.27
N GLU A 30 33.80 -21.30 -35.19
CA GLU A 30 35.18 -21.80 -35.23
C GLU A 30 35.25 -23.22 -35.78
N GLN A 31 34.40 -24.13 -35.32
CA GLN A 31 34.34 -25.51 -35.81
C GLN A 31 34.02 -25.57 -37.31
N ARG A 32 33.05 -24.78 -37.77
CA ARG A 32 32.67 -24.71 -39.20
C ARG A 32 33.80 -24.19 -40.06
N PHE A 33 34.55 -23.20 -39.57
CA PHE A 33 35.72 -22.67 -40.27
C PHE A 33 36.85 -23.70 -40.35
N MET A 34 37.15 -24.41 -39.26
CA MET A 34 38.18 -25.46 -39.27
C MET A 34 37.82 -26.63 -40.21
N SER A 35 36.54 -27.03 -40.28
CA SER A 35 36.08 -28.09 -41.18
C SER A 35 36.08 -27.68 -42.67
N ASN A 36 35.81 -26.41 -42.98
CA ASN A 36 35.73 -25.90 -44.36
C ASN A 36 36.96 -25.07 -44.77
N SER A 37 38.10 -25.22 -44.09
CA SER A 37 39.29 -24.39 -44.30
C SER A 37 39.88 -24.42 -45.74
N HIS A 38 39.50 -25.44 -46.53
CA HIS A 38 39.92 -25.58 -47.93
C HIS A 38 39.01 -24.83 -48.92
N GLU A 39 37.79 -24.46 -48.53
CA GLU A 39 36.83 -23.71 -49.35
C GLU A 39 36.70 -22.24 -48.92
N TRP A 40 36.90 -21.95 -47.63
CA TRP A 40 36.70 -20.61 -47.07
C TRP A 40 38.04 -19.90 -46.89
N GLN A 41 38.22 -18.77 -47.57
CA GLN A 41 39.36 -17.88 -47.36
C GLN A 41 39.09 -17.03 -46.11
N PHE A 42 40.11 -16.79 -45.30
CA PHE A 42 40.04 -15.80 -44.23
C PHE A 42 39.98 -14.39 -44.86
N ASP A 43 38.78 -13.93 -45.18
CA ASP A 43 38.52 -12.65 -45.83
C ASP A 43 38.06 -11.59 -44.81
N ASN A 44 37.96 -10.34 -45.26
CA ASN A 44 37.57 -9.23 -44.39
C ASN A 44 36.16 -9.42 -43.79
N ALA A 45 35.22 -10.04 -44.53
CA ALA A 45 33.85 -10.26 -44.06
C ALA A 45 33.78 -11.32 -42.94
N TRP A 46 34.57 -12.39 -43.05
CA TRP A 46 34.67 -13.40 -42.00
C TRP A 46 35.38 -12.88 -40.75
N GLN A 47 36.44 -12.09 -40.92
CA GLN A 47 37.13 -11.42 -39.82
C GLN A 47 36.20 -10.46 -39.06
N GLU A 48 35.39 -9.67 -39.78
CA GLU A 48 34.37 -8.80 -39.17
C GLU A 48 33.31 -9.60 -38.42
N MET A 49 32.79 -10.70 -38.99
CA MET A 49 31.82 -11.58 -38.34
C MET A 49 32.35 -12.15 -37.02
N LEU A 50 33.60 -12.61 -36.99
CA LEU A 50 34.24 -13.14 -35.80
C LEU A 50 34.47 -12.06 -34.73
N ASN A 51 34.88 -10.85 -35.14
CA ASN A 51 35.02 -9.71 -34.25
C ASN A 51 33.66 -9.35 -33.60
N HIS A 52 32.58 -9.30 -34.39
CA HIS A 52 31.23 -9.07 -33.87
C HIS A 52 30.76 -10.16 -32.91
N ALA A 53 31.01 -11.43 -33.23
CA ALA A 53 30.65 -12.55 -32.36
C ALA A 53 31.45 -12.51 -31.04
N THR A 54 32.74 -12.18 -31.11
CA THR A 54 33.62 -12.03 -29.94
C THR A 54 33.20 -10.87 -29.05
N GLN A 55 32.87 -9.72 -29.65
CA GLN A 55 32.33 -8.58 -28.91
C GLN A 55 31.02 -8.93 -28.20
N LYS A 56 30.11 -9.66 -28.87
CA LYS A 56 28.85 -10.11 -28.25
C LYS A 56 29.07 -11.07 -27.08
N VAL A 57 30.05 -11.97 -27.15
CA VAL A 57 30.40 -12.84 -26.02
C VAL A 57 30.95 -12.02 -24.86
N MET A 58 31.82 -11.05 -25.14
CA MET A 58 32.38 -10.15 -24.12
C MET A 58 31.29 -9.30 -23.43
N ASP A 59 30.36 -8.76 -24.21
CA ASP A 59 29.23 -7.98 -23.69
C ASP A 59 28.29 -8.86 -22.85
N ALA A 60 28.01 -10.09 -23.29
CA ALA A 60 27.22 -11.05 -22.53
C ALA A 60 27.93 -11.49 -21.23
N GLU A 61 29.26 -11.64 -21.24
CA GLU A 61 30.06 -11.91 -20.04
C GLU A 61 29.97 -10.77 -19.03
N LYS A 62 30.11 -9.53 -19.51
CA LYS A 62 29.99 -8.34 -18.67
C LYS A 62 28.61 -8.25 -18.03
N GLN A 63 27.54 -8.40 -18.81
CA GLN A 63 26.17 -8.36 -18.30
C GLN A 63 25.90 -9.47 -17.29
N LYS A 64 26.41 -10.69 -17.53
CA LYS A 64 26.32 -11.78 -16.56
C LYS A 64 27.04 -11.47 -15.26
N ALA A 65 28.23 -10.87 -15.31
CA ALA A 65 29.00 -10.49 -14.13
C ALA A 65 28.29 -9.39 -13.31
N GLU A 66 27.75 -8.37 -13.99
CA GLU A 66 26.96 -7.29 -13.36
C GLU A 66 25.70 -7.85 -12.70
N CYS A 67 24.95 -8.69 -13.41
CA CYS A 67 23.75 -9.33 -12.87
C CYS A 67 24.08 -10.24 -11.68
N HIS A 68 25.18 -11.00 -11.72
CA HIS A 68 25.61 -11.82 -10.58
C HIS A 68 25.91 -10.96 -9.34
N ALA A 69 26.64 -9.85 -9.51
CA ALA A 69 26.98 -8.96 -8.40
C ALA A 69 25.73 -8.33 -7.76
N GLU A 70 24.77 -7.89 -8.58
CA GLU A 70 23.49 -7.39 -8.07
C GLU A 70 22.68 -8.47 -7.37
N HIS A 71 22.66 -9.69 -7.92
CA HIS A 71 21.92 -10.81 -7.35
C HIS A 71 22.46 -11.14 -5.96
N GLN A 72 23.78 -11.24 -5.84
CA GLN A 72 24.45 -11.47 -4.57
C GLN A 72 24.12 -10.37 -3.54
N LYS A 73 24.17 -9.10 -3.94
CA LYS A 73 23.82 -7.98 -3.06
C LYS A 73 22.38 -8.06 -2.57
N LEU A 74 21.44 -8.33 -3.47
CA LEU A 74 20.02 -8.40 -3.11
C LEU A 74 19.71 -9.61 -2.23
N THR A 75 20.33 -10.76 -2.52
CA THR A 75 20.23 -11.97 -1.69
C THR A 75 20.79 -11.73 -0.28
N GLN A 76 21.89 -10.98 -0.15
CA GLN A 76 22.40 -10.60 1.17
C GLN A 76 21.40 -9.75 1.95
N ILE A 77 20.83 -8.71 1.33
CA ILE A 77 19.79 -7.87 1.96
C ILE A 77 18.57 -8.69 2.34
N PHE A 78 18.15 -9.64 1.49
CA PHE A 78 17.05 -10.55 1.77
C PHE A 78 17.34 -11.41 3.00
N ASN A 79 18.52 -12.04 3.05
CA ASN A 79 18.91 -12.88 4.19
C ASN A 79 19.02 -12.08 5.49
N ASP A 80 19.59 -10.88 5.44
CA ASP A 80 19.70 -9.99 6.60
C ASP A 80 18.31 -9.58 7.13
N ALA A 81 17.37 -9.29 6.22
CA ALA A 81 15.99 -8.99 6.56
C ALA A 81 15.25 -10.20 7.14
N GLU A 82 15.39 -11.38 6.54
CA GLU A 82 14.81 -12.64 7.03
C GLU A 82 15.31 -12.97 8.44
N LEU A 83 16.63 -12.90 8.68
CA LEU A 83 17.21 -13.10 10.00
C LEU A 83 16.62 -12.10 11.00
N LYS A 84 16.42 -10.84 10.59
CA LYS A 84 15.82 -9.83 11.46
C LYS A 84 14.36 -10.14 11.78
N VAL A 85 13.59 -10.60 10.79
CA VAL A 85 12.19 -11.03 10.98
C VAL A 85 12.13 -12.20 11.95
N GLN A 86 12.96 -13.22 11.77
CA GLN A 86 13.02 -14.39 12.65
C GLN A 86 13.36 -14.00 14.10
N GLN A 87 14.38 -13.15 14.29
CA GLN A 87 14.75 -12.63 15.62
C GLN A 87 13.59 -11.88 16.30
N LEU A 88 12.87 -11.05 15.55
CA LEU A 88 11.73 -10.30 16.07
C LEU A 88 10.54 -11.21 16.36
N GLU A 89 10.30 -12.21 15.51
CA GLU A 89 9.26 -13.21 15.70
C GLU A 89 9.51 -14.01 16.98
N GLU A 90 10.72 -14.51 17.18
CA GLU A 90 11.10 -15.26 18.39
C GLU A 90 10.92 -14.40 19.65
N ARG A 91 11.41 -13.15 19.61
CA ARG A 91 11.32 -12.21 20.74
C ARG A 91 9.89 -11.82 21.08
N PHE A 92 9.01 -11.66 20.10
CA PHE A 92 7.65 -11.12 20.28
C PHE A 92 6.53 -12.13 19.99
N ARG A 93 6.84 -13.43 19.92
CA ARG A 93 5.94 -14.50 19.48
C ARG A 93 4.55 -14.47 20.12
N ARG A 94 4.48 -14.28 21.45
CA ARG A 94 3.20 -14.23 22.19
C ARG A 94 2.37 -13.00 21.81
N SER A 95 3.00 -11.84 21.70
CA SER A 95 2.34 -10.59 21.32
C SER A 95 1.84 -10.65 19.88
N ILE A 96 2.66 -11.17 18.96
CA ILE A 96 2.29 -11.37 17.55
C ILE A 96 1.03 -12.25 17.45
N ASN A 97 1.01 -13.39 18.13
CA ASN A 97 -0.14 -14.30 18.12
C ASN A 97 -1.41 -13.65 18.68
N LYS A 98 -1.29 -12.84 19.76
CA LYS A 98 -2.44 -12.13 20.34
C LYS A 98 -2.96 -11.00 19.44
N SER A 99 -2.07 -10.30 18.74
CA SER A 99 -2.45 -9.20 17.84
C SER A 99 -2.82 -9.64 16.42
N ARG A 100 -2.55 -10.89 16.05
CA ARG A 100 -2.80 -11.45 14.72
C ARG A 100 -4.21 -11.18 14.16
N PRO A 101 -5.32 -11.43 14.89
CA PRO A 101 -6.67 -11.17 14.35
C PRO A 101 -6.89 -9.70 13.99
N TYR A 102 -6.31 -8.76 14.73
CA TYR A 102 -6.39 -7.34 14.41
C TYR A 102 -5.70 -7.01 13.07
N PHE A 103 -4.51 -7.56 12.83
CA PHE A 103 -3.80 -7.31 11.57
C PHE A 103 -4.44 -7.98 10.37
N GLU A 104 -5.05 -9.16 10.55
CA GLU A 104 -5.84 -9.84 9.52
C GLU A 104 -7.08 -9.00 9.14
N GLU A 105 -7.85 -8.52 10.11
CA GLU A 105 -9.01 -7.65 9.84
C GLU A 105 -8.60 -6.30 9.24
N LYS A 106 -7.51 -5.71 9.76
CA LYS A 106 -6.93 -4.48 9.19
C LYS A 106 -6.57 -4.67 7.72
N GLN A 107 -5.99 -5.81 7.35
CA GLN A 107 -5.64 -6.11 5.96
C GLN A 107 -6.91 -6.18 5.09
N ILE A 108 -7.97 -6.85 5.56
CA ILE A 108 -9.25 -6.92 4.84
C ILE A 108 -9.82 -5.52 4.60
N CYS A 109 -9.85 -4.67 5.63
CA CYS A 109 -10.33 -3.29 5.48
C CYS A 109 -9.44 -2.47 4.53
N GLN A 110 -8.11 -2.65 4.58
CA GLN A 110 -7.19 -1.99 3.66
C GLN A 110 -7.40 -2.42 2.22
N ASP A 111 -7.61 -3.71 1.97
CA ASP A 111 -7.87 -4.25 0.62
C ASP A 111 -9.21 -3.73 0.07
N GLN A 112 -10.24 -3.67 0.90
CA GLN A 112 -11.52 -3.08 0.54
C GLN A 112 -11.38 -1.58 0.21
N LEU A 113 -10.67 -0.82 1.06
CA LEU A 113 -10.40 0.59 0.80
C LEU A 113 -9.63 0.78 -0.50
N HIS A 114 -8.61 -0.03 -0.75
CA HIS A 114 -7.82 0.02 -1.98
C HIS A 114 -8.70 -0.22 -3.21
N THR A 115 -9.56 -1.24 -3.18
CA THR A 115 -10.53 -1.53 -4.24
C THR A 115 -11.45 -0.34 -4.50
N GLN A 116 -11.95 0.32 -3.45
CA GLN A 116 -12.77 1.53 -3.60
C GLN A 116 -11.97 2.70 -4.16
N LYS A 117 -10.72 2.90 -3.72
CA LYS A 117 -9.82 3.93 -4.27
C LYS A 117 -9.60 3.72 -5.77
N GLU A 118 -9.31 2.50 -6.20
CA GLU A 118 -9.15 2.15 -7.62
C GLU A 118 -10.44 2.40 -8.41
N ARG A 119 -11.60 2.01 -7.87
CA ARG A 119 -12.88 2.23 -8.53
C ARG A 119 -13.20 3.71 -8.68
N ILE A 120 -12.91 4.52 -7.67
CA ILE A 120 -13.07 5.98 -7.72
C ILE A 120 -12.17 6.58 -8.80
N GLN A 121 -10.89 6.16 -8.87
CA GLN A 121 -9.96 6.63 -9.90
C GLN A 121 -10.44 6.28 -11.32
N GLU A 122 -10.95 5.06 -11.52
CA GLU A 122 -11.50 4.63 -12.80
C GLU A 122 -12.71 5.50 -13.20
N LEU A 123 -13.65 5.71 -12.29
CA LEU A 123 -14.84 6.55 -12.55
C LEU A 123 -14.45 8.00 -12.84
N GLN A 124 -13.47 8.55 -12.13
CA GLN A 124 -12.95 9.88 -12.40
C GLN A 124 -12.35 9.96 -13.80
N GLN A 125 -11.55 8.97 -14.20
CA GLN A 125 -10.99 8.91 -15.55
C GLN A 125 -12.10 8.85 -16.61
N GLN A 126 -13.16 8.07 -16.38
CA GLN A 126 -14.30 7.99 -17.28
C GLN A 126 -15.04 9.33 -17.39
N VAL A 127 -15.26 10.02 -16.27
CA VAL A 127 -15.88 11.35 -16.25
C VAL A 127 -15.01 12.37 -16.99
N GLN A 128 -13.70 12.37 -16.80
CA GLN A 128 -12.77 13.26 -17.52
C GLN A 128 -12.81 13.00 -19.02
N THR A 129 -12.80 11.73 -19.44
CA THR A 129 -12.94 11.34 -20.84
C THR A 129 -14.27 11.82 -21.42
N ALA A 130 -15.39 11.61 -20.72
CA ALA A 130 -16.71 12.06 -21.16
C ALA A 130 -16.78 13.59 -21.31
N LYS A 131 -16.23 14.34 -20.35
CA LYS A 131 -16.11 15.81 -20.43
C LYS A 131 -15.28 16.26 -21.63
N SER A 132 -14.15 15.59 -21.89
CA SER A 132 -13.29 15.87 -23.04
C SER A 132 -14.02 15.63 -24.36
N THR A 133 -14.73 14.51 -24.48
CA THR A 133 -15.55 14.16 -25.64
C THR A 133 -16.66 15.20 -25.86
N TYR A 134 -17.38 15.57 -24.81
CA TYR A 134 -18.44 16.59 -24.89
C TYR A 134 -17.89 17.95 -25.31
N SER A 135 -16.79 18.40 -24.69
CA SER A 135 -16.11 19.65 -25.06
C SER A 135 -15.66 19.63 -26.52
N THR A 136 -15.12 18.51 -26.98
CA THR A 136 -14.72 18.32 -28.39
C THR A 136 -15.93 18.38 -29.33
N ALA A 137 -17.05 17.77 -28.96
CA ALA A 137 -18.29 17.83 -29.73
C ALA A 137 -18.82 19.27 -29.85
N LEU A 138 -18.81 20.05 -28.76
CA LEU A 138 -19.20 21.46 -28.77
C LEU A 138 -18.29 22.30 -29.69
N ARG A 139 -16.97 22.14 -29.59
CA ARG A 139 -16.02 22.83 -30.50
C ARG A 139 -16.24 22.44 -31.96
N ASN A 140 -16.59 21.17 -32.21
CA ASN A 140 -16.92 20.72 -33.57
C ASN A 140 -18.20 21.36 -34.10
N LEU A 141 -19.24 21.48 -33.27
CA LEU A 141 -20.47 22.18 -33.64
C LEU A 141 -20.23 23.66 -33.89
N GLU A 142 -19.47 24.32 -33.02
CA GLU A 142 -19.05 25.72 -33.18
C GLU A 142 -18.29 25.91 -34.49
N ARG A 143 -17.30 25.04 -34.77
CA ARG A 143 -16.55 25.07 -36.03
C ARG A 143 -17.45 24.90 -37.26
N ILE A 144 -18.37 23.93 -37.24
CA ILE A 144 -19.31 23.72 -38.35
C ILE A 144 -20.22 24.95 -38.51
N SER A 145 -20.71 25.53 -37.42
CA SER A 145 -21.52 26.75 -37.44
C SER A 145 -20.76 27.90 -38.09
N ASP A 146 -19.53 28.15 -37.65
CA ASP A 146 -18.65 29.19 -38.20
C ASP A 146 -18.32 28.95 -39.68
N ASP A 147 -18.09 27.70 -40.08
CA ASP A 147 -17.86 27.32 -41.48
C ASP A 147 -19.08 27.66 -42.35
N ILE A 148 -20.30 27.34 -41.89
CA ILE A 148 -21.55 27.66 -42.60
C ILE A 148 -21.75 29.18 -42.70
N HIS A 149 -21.53 29.93 -41.62
CA HIS A 149 -21.65 31.39 -41.63
C HIS A 149 -20.63 32.05 -42.56
N ARG A 150 -19.38 31.56 -42.59
CA ARG A 150 -18.35 32.03 -43.52
C ARG A 150 -18.73 31.75 -44.98
N GLN A 151 -19.25 30.56 -45.29
CA GLN A 151 -19.68 30.20 -46.64
C GLN A 151 -20.86 31.03 -47.15
N ARG A 152 -21.81 31.36 -46.26
CA ARG A 152 -22.96 32.22 -46.60
C ARG A 152 -22.59 33.69 -46.80
N GLY A 153 -21.38 34.09 -46.38
CA GLY A 153 -20.96 35.49 -46.39
C GLY A 153 -21.58 36.32 -45.27
N ASP A 154 -22.19 35.67 -44.26
CA ASP A 154 -22.80 36.31 -43.09
C ASP A 154 -21.76 36.80 -42.08
N TYR A 155 -20.47 36.56 -42.34
CA TYR A 155 -19.36 37.12 -41.59
C TYR A 155 -19.06 38.51 -42.17
N PRO A 156 -19.42 39.61 -41.47
CA PRO A 156 -19.30 40.93 -42.04
C PRO A 156 -17.83 41.26 -42.26
N GLN A 157 -17.46 41.39 -43.53
CA GLN A 157 -16.32 42.19 -43.94
C GLN A 157 -16.53 43.59 -43.34
N MET A 158 -15.80 43.90 -42.27
CA MET A 158 -15.81 45.20 -41.58
C MET A 158 -17.19 45.65 -41.04
N GLY A 159 -17.51 45.24 -39.81
CA GLY A 159 -18.29 46.08 -38.88
C GLY A 159 -19.80 46.26 -39.11
N ALA A 160 -20.43 45.51 -40.01
CA ALA A 160 -21.90 45.54 -40.16
C ALA A 160 -22.57 44.57 -39.17
N PRO A 161 -23.44 45.03 -38.25
CA PRO A 161 -24.22 44.13 -37.40
C PRO A 161 -25.20 43.31 -38.28
N PRO A 162 -25.48 42.04 -37.93
CA PRO A 162 -26.46 41.24 -38.66
C PRO A 162 -27.84 41.94 -38.67
N PRO A 163 -28.60 41.89 -39.77
CA PRO A 163 -29.90 42.53 -39.84
C PRO A 163 -30.92 41.71 -39.05
N GLY A 164 -31.22 42.15 -37.83
CA GLY A 164 -32.29 41.59 -37.00
C GLY A 164 -31.97 41.68 -35.51
N PRO A 165 -32.94 42.07 -34.65
CA PRO A 165 -32.79 41.91 -33.20
C PRO A 165 -32.47 40.44 -32.94
N ARG A 166 -31.32 40.16 -32.32
CA ARG A 166 -30.99 38.81 -31.88
C ARG A 166 -32.10 38.35 -30.95
N GLU A 167 -32.86 37.34 -31.36
CA GLU A 167 -33.81 36.72 -30.46
C GLU A 167 -33.03 36.18 -29.25
N PRO A 168 -33.58 36.29 -28.03
CA PRO A 168 -32.99 35.70 -26.85
C PRO A 168 -32.59 34.25 -27.16
N GLY A 169 -31.28 33.97 -27.13
CA GLY A 169 -30.78 32.63 -27.41
C GLY A 169 -31.44 31.64 -26.46
N VAL A 170 -31.88 30.50 -26.97
CA VAL A 170 -32.40 29.40 -26.13
C VAL A 170 -31.33 29.02 -25.10
N GLY A 171 -31.58 29.35 -23.83
CA GLY A 171 -30.65 29.14 -22.71
C GLY A 171 -29.92 30.39 -22.18
N ALA A 172 -30.23 31.59 -22.68
CA ALA A 172 -29.63 32.86 -22.20
C ALA A 172 -30.36 33.47 -20.99
N GLU A 173 -31.46 32.90 -20.54
CA GLU A 173 -32.23 33.32 -19.36
C GLU A 173 -31.58 32.93 -18.01
N LEU A 174 -30.37 32.36 -18.02
CA LEU A 174 -29.63 31.97 -16.81
C LEU A 174 -28.53 32.96 -16.40
N ASN A 175 -28.62 34.21 -16.85
CA ASN A 175 -27.77 35.30 -16.39
C ASN A 175 -28.44 36.05 -15.22
N SER A 176 -28.88 35.32 -14.20
CA SER A 176 -28.94 35.89 -12.85
C SER A 176 -27.52 35.79 -12.26
N PRO A 177 -26.95 36.84 -11.67
CA PRO A 177 -25.72 36.74 -10.89
C PRO A 177 -26.04 36.03 -9.56
N THR A 178 -26.61 34.83 -9.63
CA THR A 178 -26.62 33.91 -8.50
C THR A 178 -25.22 33.35 -8.46
N THR A 179 -24.39 33.97 -7.62
CA THR A 179 -23.23 33.32 -7.04
C THR A 179 -23.76 32.16 -6.19
N THR A 180 -24.31 31.14 -6.84
CA THR A 180 -24.43 29.81 -6.26
C THR A 180 -23.02 29.30 -6.35
N THR A 181 -22.24 29.61 -5.31
CA THR A 181 -21.15 28.76 -4.85
C THR A 181 -21.74 27.37 -4.66
N LEU A 182 -21.85 26.62 -5.77
CA LEU A 182 -21.84 25.18 -5.71
C LEU A 182 -20.56 24.87 -4.91
N PRO A 183 -20.66 24.18 -3.77
CA PRO A 183 -19.46 23.76 -3.07
C PRO A 183 -18.57 23.08 -4.12
N SER A 184 -17.32 23.52 -4.21
CA SER A 184 -16.33 22.83 -5.04
C SER A 184 -16.43 21.36 -4.68
N LEU A 185 -16.66 20.50 -5.68
CA LEU A 185 -16.65 19.05 -5.47
C LEU A 185 -15.45 18.73 -4.56
N PRO A 186 -15.65 17.98 -3.46
CA PRO A 186 -14.58 17.65 -2.54
C PRO A 186 -13.36 17.23 -3.35
N ASP A 187 -12.20 17.82 -3.04
CA ASP A 187 -10.96 17.40 -3.66
C ASP A 187 -10.71 15.96 -3.22
N TYR A 188 -11.19 15.04 -4.04
CA TYR A 188 -11.16 13.62 -3.81
C TYR A 188 -9.72 13.14 -3.64
N GLN A 189 -8.75 13.86 -4.19
CA GLN A 189 -7.34 13.55 -4.05
C GLN A 189 -6.87 13.83 -2.62
N LEU A 190 -7.29 14.97 -2.07
CA LEU A 190 -7.05 15.34 -0.68
C LEU A 190 -7.80 14.44 0.32
N GLU A 191 -9.00 13.96 -0.04
CA GLU A 191 -9.72 12.97 0.78
C GLU A 191 -9.09 11.57 0.70
N LEU A 192 -8.56 11.15 -0.46
CA LEU A 192 -7.86 9.87 -0.62
C LEU A 192 -6.57 9.80 0.22
N GLU A 193 -5.84 10.92 0.29
CA GLU A 193 -4.62 11.05 1.11
C GLU A 193 -4.94 10.98 2.61
N LYS A 194 -6.09 11.50 3.06
CA LYS A 194 -6.50 11.39 4.47
C LYS A 194 -6.80 9.96 4.92
N CYS A 195 -7.16 9.08 3.98
CA CYS A 195 -7.39 7.67 4.26
C CYS A 195 -6.08 6.85 4.34
N ASP A 196 -4.94 7.42 3.93
CA ASP A 196 -3.64 6.81 4.17
C ASP A 196 -3.24 7.08 5.62
N TYR A 197 -3.73 6.21 6.51
CA TYR A 197 -3.33 6.24 7.91
C TYR A 197 -1.81 6.10 7.97
N PRO A 198 -1.06 7.06 8.55
CA PRO A 198 0.37 6.88 8.76
C PRO A 198 0.56 5.72 9.72
N SER A 199 0.85 4.54 9.16
CA SER A 199 1.20 3.36 9.92
C SER A 199 2.43 3.71 10.74
N ILE A 200 2.36 3.49 12.05
CA ILE A 200 3.38 3.87 13.05
C ILE A 200 4.79 3.30 12.74
N ALA A 201 4.91 2.40 11.76
CA ALA A 201 6.17 1.93 11.20
C ALA A 201 6.98 3.01 10.45
N GLY A 202 6.38 4.15 10.07
CA GLY A 202 7.04 5.21 9.30
C GLY A 202 7.70 6.32 10.13
N SER A 203 7.50 6.36 11.45
CA SER A 203 8.12 7.39 12.31
C SER A 203 9.58 7.04 12.57
N GLN A 204 10.42 7.38 11.61
CA GLN A 204 11.86 7.46 11.79
C GLN A 204 12.20 8.49 12.88
N MET A 205 12.87 7.96 13.89
CA MET A 205 13.41 8.64 15.07
C MET A 205 14.22 9.86 14.63
N SER A 206 13.66 11.06 14.83
CA SER A 206 14.42 12.31 14.77
C SER A 206 15.07 12.54 16.13
N LEU A 207 16.15 11.80 16.41
CA LEU A 207 17.01 12.00 17.58
C LEU A 207 18.48 12.06 17.14
N SER A 208 18.90 13.25 16.76
CA SER A 208 20.22 13.87 16.96
C SER A 208 20.28 15.10 16.06
N GLY A 209 20.45 16.31 16.57
CA GLY A 209 21.46 16.67 17.55
C GLY A 209 22.56 17.41 16.81
N ASN A 210 22.29 18.69 16.56
CA ASN A 210 23.13 19.69 15.91
C ASN A 210 24.60 19.61 16.37
N SER A 211 25.55 19.45 15.44
CA SER A 211 26.92 19.95 15.63
C SER A 211 27.57 20.24 14.27
N HIS A 212 27.55 21.52 13.91
CA HIS A 212 28.57 22.14 13.07
C HIS A 212 29.96 21.66 13.52
N ARG A 213 30.82 21.16 12.62
CA ARG A 213 32.23 21.62 12.39
C ARG A 213 32.72 21.12 11.01
N SER A 214 33.37 22.02 10.29
CA SER A 214 33.94 21.86 8.95
C SER A 214 35.43 21.45 9.02
N SER A 215 35.98 21.13 7.84
CA SER A 215 37.38 21.08 7.38
C SER A 215 38.30 19.89 7.74
N ASP A 216 38.62 19.11 6.68
CA ASP A 216 39.93 18.89 6.06
C ASP A 216 41.07 18.03 6.68
N LEU A 217 41.48 17.03 5.87
CA LEU A 217 42.83 16.54 5.52
C LEU A 217 43.62 15.52 6.41
N VAL A 218 43.86 14.35 5.77
CA VAL A 218 45.17 13.67 5.51
C VAL A 218 45.92 12.84 6.59
N SER A 219 46.05 11.53 6.27
CA SER A 219 47.22 10.60 6.39
C SER A 219 47.70 9.93 7.70
N VAL A 220 47.94 8.61 7.49
CA VAL A 220 49.10 7.75 7.91
C VAL A 220 49.08 6.99 9.25
N SER A 221 49.00 5.66 9.09
CA SER A 221 49.77 4.54 9.71
C SER A 221 50.20 4.59 11.18
N THR A 222 49.89 3.53 11.94
CA THR A 222 50.81 2.47 12.43
C THR A 222 50.15 1.68 13.59
N GLN A 223 50.21 0.34 13.54
CA GLN A 223 49.77 -0.61 14.58
C GLN A 223 50.84 -0.72 15.72
N PRO A 224 50.79 -1.72 16.65
CA PRO A 224 49.77 -2.08 17.65
C PRO A 224 50.38 -2.21 19.07
N ALA A 225 49.58 -2.41 20.12
CA ALA A 225 50.03 -3.12 21.33
C ALA A 225 48.85 -3.71 22.15
N SER A 226 49.06 -4.96 22.55
CA SER A 226 48.19 -5.85 23.34
C SER A 226 48.19 -5.54 24.85
N ILE A 227 47.14 -6.01 25.54
CA ILE A 227 46.98 -6.60 26.91
C ILE A 227 45.44 -6.68 27.08
N GLY A 228 44.72 -7.73 27.48
CA GLY A 228 45.00 -9.03 28.09
C GLY A 228 43.81 -9.37 29.03
N HIS A 229 43.24 -10.57 28.88
CA HIS A 229 42.49 -11.37 29.88
C HIS A 229 41.00 -11.14 30.26
N SER A 230 40.21 -12.19 29.95
CA SER A 230 39.31 -12.99 30.81
C SER A 230 37.85 -12.60 31.13
N LEU A 231 36.93 -13.36 30.49
CA LEU A 231 35.80 -14.17 31.01
C LEU A 231 35.38 -14.07 32.49
N ALA A 232 34.11 -13.68 32.71
CA ALA A 232 33.07 -14.22 33.62
C ALA A 232 31.88 -13.23 33.54
N GLY A 233 30.60 -13.56 33.30
CA GLY A 233 29.80 -14.67 33.79
C GLY A 233 29.13 -14.25 35.10
N ASP A 234 27.96 -13.60 35.06
CA ASP A 234 26.94 -13.71 36.12
C ASP A 234 25.59 -13.14 35.68
N GLU A 235 24.54 -13.79 36.17
CA GLU A 235 23.14 -13.70 35.77
C GLU A 235 22.41 -12.60 36.53
N SER A 236 21.38 -12.01 35.92
CA SER A 236 20.41 -11.18 36.66
C SER A 236 19.00 -11.56 36.22
N GLU A 237 18.43 -12.48 36.98
CA GLU A 237 17.00 -12.78 37.05
C GLU A 237 16.22 -11.48 37.27
N MET A 238 15.23 -11.21 36.42
CA MET A 238 14.32 -10.06 36.59
C MET A 238 12.97 -10.58 37.07
N GLU A 239 12.67 -10.21 38.31
CA GLU A 239 11.49 -10.56 39.09
C GLU A 239 10.16 -10.31 38.37
N GLU A 240 9.27 -11.29 38.55
CA GLU A 240 7.84 -11.29 38.27
C GLU A 240 7.12 -10.39 39.29
N CYS A 241 6.58 -9.25 38.84
CA CYS A 241 5.75 -8.40 39.69
C CYS A 241 4.29 -8.89 39.69
N ASP A 242 4.00 -9.74 40.67
CA ASP A 242 2.66 -10.10 41.09
C ASP A 242 2.07 -8.93 41.89
N ALA A 243 0.96 -8.37 41.42
CA ALA A 243 0.24 -7.29 42.11
C ALA A 243 -1.19 -7.74 42.38
N ASP A 244 -1.37 -8.30 43.57
CA ASP A 244 -2.65 -8.57 44.23
C ASP A 244 -3.48 -7.28 44.36
N TYR A 245 -4.71 -7.33 43.86
CA TYR A 245 -5.76 -6.38 44.24
C TYR A 245 -7.00 -7.18 44.65
N ALA A 246 -7.12 -7.40 45.95
CA ALA A 246 -8.32 -7.91 46.58
C ALA A 246 -9.17 -6.76 47.14
N ASP A 247 -10.47 -7.00 47.21
CA ASP A 247 -11.53 -6.20 47.85
C ASP A 247 -12.17 -5.12 46.93
N SER A 248 -13.48 -5.09 46.64
CA SER A 248 -14.65 -5.59 47.34
C SER A 248 -15.82 -5.88 46.38
N THR A 249 -16.85 -6.51 46.94
CA THR A 249 -18.24 -6.69 46.45
C THR A 249 -18.50 -7.96 45.65
N GLU A 250 -18.96 -8.97 46.38
CA GLU A 250 -19.80 -10.06 45.86
C GLU A 250 -20.91 -9.50 44.96
N LEU A 251 -20.73 -9.61 43.65
CA LEU A 251 -21.80 -9.50 42.68
C LEU A 251 -21.76 -10.76 41.85
N ASN A 252 -22.62 -11.68 42.25
CA ASN A 252 -23.06 -12.83 41.49
C ASN A 252 -23.75 -12.30 40.22
N GLY A 253 -22.95 -11.86 39.25
CA GLY A 253 -23.38 -11.19 38.04
C GLY A 253 -23.09 -12.07 36.83
N VAL A 254 -23.65 -13.27 36.79
CA VAL A 254 -24.00 -13.86 35.50
C VAL A 254 -25.00 -12.87 34.92
N VAL A 255 -24.53 -11.98 34.04
CA VAL A 255 -25.42 -11.14 33.25
C VAL A 255 -26.40 -12.11 32.58
N ASP A 256 -27.69 -12.02 32.92
CA ASP A 256 -28.69 -12.99 32.47
C ASP A 256 -28.61 -13.04 30.94
N GLU A 257 -28.33 -14.22 30.39
CA GLU A 257 -28.12 -14.39 28.95
C GLU A 257 -29.38 -13.99 28.17
N ARG A 258 -30.55 -13.99 28.84
CA ARG A 258 -31.80 -13.43 28.36
C ARG A 258 -31.74 -11.92 28.15
N ASP A 259 -31.17 -11.15 29.07
CA ASP A 259 -31.03 -9.69 28.94
C ASP A 259 -30.08 -9.32 27.79
N LEU A 260 -29.00 -10.08 27.63
CA LEU A 260 -28.08 -9.94 26.50
C LEU A 260 -28.77 -10.21 25.16
N GLU A 261 -29.63 -11.24 25.10
CA GLU A 261 -30.39 -11.58 23.90
C GLU A 261 -31.49 -10.55 23.59
N GLU A 262 -32.15 -10.00 24.60
CA GLU A 262 -33.09 -8.88 24.44
C GLU A 262 -32.40 -7.64 23.88
N LEU A 263 -31.20 -7.30 24.37
CA LEU A 263 -30.40 -6.22 23.80
C LEU A 263 -29.97 -6.50 22.36
N ARG A 264 -29.58 -7.74 22.03
CA ARG A 264 -29.25 -8.15 20.65
C ARG A 264 -30.45 -8.02 19.72
N GLN A 265 -31.63 -8.44 20.16
CA GLN A 265 -32.87 -8.26 19.41
C GLN A 265 -33.23 -6.78 19.25
N LYS A 266 -33.06 -5.98 20.30
CA LYS A 266 -33.31 -4.54 20.25
C LYS A 266 -32.37 -3.82 19.27
N VAL A 267 -31.08 -4.17 19.27
CA VAL A 267 -30.11 -3.67 18.27
C VAL A 267 -30.51 -4.12 16.86
N LYS A 268 -30.94 -5.37 16.68
CA LYS A 268 -31.39 -5.87 15.38
C LYS A 268 -32.63 -5.14 14.83
N ILE A 269 -33.57 -4.78 15.70
CA ILE A 269 -34.76 -4.00 15.34
C ILE A 269 -34.36 -2.54 15.05
N LEU A 270 -33.56 -1.94 15.93
CA LEU A 270 -33.10 -0.56 15.78
C LEU A 270 -32.10 -0.37 14.64
N ALA A 271 -31.43 -1.41 14.13
CA ALA A 271 -30.53 -1.31 12.99
C ALA A 271 -31.26 -1.17 11.65
N VAL A 272 -32.56 -1.46 11.60
CA VAL A 272 -33.38 -1.26 10.41
C VAL A 272 -33.88 0.19 10.40
N ARG A 273 -33.27 1.00 9.53
CA ARG A 273 -33.66 2.41 9.34
C ARG A 273 -35.14 2.49 8.92
N PRO A 274 -35.99 3.23 9.66
CA PRO A 274 -37.39 3.42 9.28
C PRO A 274 -37.49 4.07 7.88
N ILE A 275 -38.21 3.43 6.97
CA ILE A 275 -38.27 3.78 5.53
C ILE A 275 -39.20 4.98 5.23
N GLU A 276 -39.79 5.59 6.26
CA GLU A 276 -40.90 6.55 6.14
C GLU A 276 -40.52 8.01 6.46
N GLY A 277 -39.22 8.32 6.53
CA GLY A 277 -38.72 9.68 6.80
C GLY A 277 -37.96 10.26 5.62
N GLY A 278 -38.66 11.00 4.76
CA GLY A 278 -38.01 12.00 3.89
C GLY A 278 -37.40 13.13 4.72
N ASP A 279 -36.53 13.91 4.07
CA ASP A 279 -35.51 14.86 4.57
C ASP A 279 -35.95 15.98 5.57
N GLY A 280 -37.10 15.87 6.22
CA GLY A 280 -37.70 16.90 7.07
C GLY A 280 -37.68 16.67 8.59
N GLU A 281 -37.11 15.58 9.10
CA GLU A 281 -37.18 15.25 10.53
C GLU A 281 -35.83 14.84 11.15
N GLN A 282 -34.85 15.74 11.02
CA GLN A 282 -33.53 15.59 11.64
C GLN A 282 -33.62 15.19 13.12
N GLN A 283 -34.51 15.83 13.89
CA GLN A 283 -34.62 15.60 15.33
C GLN A 283 -35.08 14.17 15.69
N ARG A 284 -35.91 13.52 14.85
CA ARG A 284 -36.33 12.12 15.08
C ARG A 284 -35.22 11.14 14.69
N ASN A 285 -34.47 11.45 13.64
CA ASN A 285 -33.31 10.66 13.23
C ASN A 285 -32.21 10.73 14.29
N ASP A 286 -31.90 11.92 14.82
CA ASP A 286 -30.90 12.09 15.88
C ASP A 286 -31.29 11.31 17.15
N MET A 287 -32.58 11.31 17.52
CA MET A 287 -33.06 10.52 18.66
C MET A 287 -32.93 9.01 18.45
N TRP A 288 -33.23 8.52 17.25
CA TRP A 288 -33.06 7.10 16.91
C TRP A 288 -31.59 6.70 16.85
N GLU A 289 -30.71 7.52 16.26
CA GLU A 289 -29.26 7.28 16.21
C GLU A 289 -28.67 7.24 17.62
N ASN A 290 -29.11 8.14 18.50
CA ASN A 290 -28.71 8.15 19.91
C ASN A 290 -29.21 6.91 20.66
N GLU A 291 -30.44 6.44 20.40
CA GLU A 291 -30.97 5.23 21.03
C GLU A 291 -30.23 3.96 20.54
N LEU A 292 -29.96 3.86 19.24
CA LEU A 292 -29.17 2.77 18.67
C LEU A 292 -27.75 2.77 19.25
N THR A 293 -27.09 3.93 19.30
CA THR A 293 -25.74 4.06 19.84
C THR A 293 -25.68 3.68 21.32
N ALA A 294 -26.66 4.14 22.12
CA ALA A 294 -26.74 3.80 23.54
C ALA A 294 -27.00 2.29 23.77
N THR A 295 -27.85 1.67 22.95
CA THR A 295 -28.13 0.22 23.06
C THR A 295 -26.96 -0.64 22.64
N VAL A 296 -26.22 -0.25 21.58
CA VAL A 296 -24.98 -0.90 21.16
C VAL A 296 -23.90 -0.79 22.24
N ASN A 297 -23.66 0.41 22.78
CA ASN A 297 -22.66 0.61 23.84
C ASN A 297 -22.98 -0.19 25.10
N LYS A 298 -24.27 -0.27 25.48
CA LYS A 298 -24.71 -1.08 26.63
C LYS A 298 -24.50 -2.57 26.39
N LEU A 299 -24.77 -3.06 25.18
CA LEU A 299 -24.52 -4.46 24.81
C LEU A 299 -23.02 -4.79 24.86
N ASP A 300 -22.19 -3.90 24.32
CA ASP A 300 -20.73 -4.06 24.31
C ASP A 300 -20.15 -4.13 25.73
N GLN A 301 -20.57 -3.20 26.62
CA GLN A 301 -20.15 -3.19 28.02
C GLN A 301 -20.51 -4.50 28.75
N LEU A 302 -21.72 -5.02 28.53
CA LEU A 302 -22.17 -6.26 29.17
C LEU A 302 -21.46 -7.50 28.60
N MET A 303 -21.19 -7.55 27.29
CA MET A 303 -20.40 -8.63 26.70
C MET A 303 -18.95 -8.63 27.23
N LEU A 304 -18.33 -7.46 27.37
CA LEU A 304 -16.98 -7.32 27.92
C LEU A 304 -16.92 -7.81 29.39
N MET A 305 -17.93 -7.49 30.20
CA MET A 305 -18.02 -7.99 31.57
C MET A 305 -18.16 -9.51 31.63
N ASN A 306 -18.97 -10.09 30.73
CA ASN A 306 -19.15 -11.54 30.64
C ASN A 306 -17.87 -12.26 30.21
N GLU A 307 -17.14 -11.70 29.24
CA GLU A 307 -15.85 -12.24 28.80
C GLU A 307 -14.79 -12.18 29.92
N CYS A 308 -14.73 -11.06 30.65
CA CYS A 308 -13.83 -10.93 31.80
C CYS A 308 -14.16 -11.96 32.89
N ALA A 309 -15.45 -12.21 33.17
CA ALA A 309 -15.89 -13.24 34.11
C ALA A 309 -15.50 -14.66 33.63
N ALA A 310 -15.70 -14.97 32.35
CA ALA A 310 -15.32 -16.26 31.76
C ALA A 310 -13.81 -16.51 31.82
N GLN A 311 -12.99 -15.49 31.53
CA GLN A 311 -11.53 -15.58 31.64
C GLN A 311 -11.07 -15.82 33.08
N LYS A 312 -11.70 -15.18 34.07
CA LYS A 312 -11.43 -15.43 35.49
C LYS A 312 -11.75 -16.87 35.88
N GLN A 313 -12.89 -17.41 35.44
CA GLN A 313 -13.27 -18.80 35.70
C GLN A 313 -12.28 -19.80 35.05
N GLN A 314 -11.86 -19.56 33.80
CA GLN A 314 -10.86 -20.40 33.14
C GLN A 314 -9.52 -20.39 33.87
N LYS A 315 -9.07 -19.23 34.37
CA LYS A 315 -7.85 -19.14 35.19
C LYS A 315 -7.99 -19.95 36.48
N GLN A 316 -9.10 -19.84 37.19
CA GLN A 316 -9.34 -20.61 38.42
C GLN A 316 -9.39 -22.12 38.16
N LEU A 317 -9.99 -22.56 37.06
CA LEU A 317 -10.00 -23.98 36.67
C LEU A 317 -8.60 -24.51 36.36
N LYS A 318 -7.78 -23.74 35.66
CA LYS A 318 -6.37 -24.11 35.38
C LYS A 318 -5.54 -24.23 36.66
N ILE A 319 -5.73 -23.31 37.60
CA ILE A 319 -5.06 -23.36 38.92
C ILE A 319 -5.49 -24.62 39.68
N LYS A 320 -6.79 -24.92 39.74
CA LYS A 320 -7.30 -26.14 40.38
C LYS A 320 -6.76 -27.42 39.73
N GLN A 321 -6.65 -27.46 38.40
CA GLN A 321 -6.09 -28.62 37.67
C GLN A 321 -4.60 -28.81 37.95
N GLN A 322 -3.82 -27.73 38.04
CA GLN A 322 -2.40 -27.81 38.42
C GLN A 322 -2.22 -28.29 39.86
N GLN A 323 -3.05 -27.81 40.79
CA GLN A 323 -3.01 -28.27 42.18
C GLN A 323 -3.37 -29.76 42.32
N HIS A 324 -4.31 -30.26 41.51
CA HIS A 324 -4.69 -31.68 41.52
C HIS A 324 -3.64 -32.60 40.84
N GLN A 325 -2.77 -32.06 39.99
CA GLN A 325 -1.64 -32.80 39.40
C GLN A 325 -0.40 -32.86 40.31
N GLN A 326 -0.35 -32.03 41.35
CA GLN A 326 0.77 -31.96 42.30
C GLN A 326 0.52 -32.75 43.59
N GLN A 327 -0.70 -33.28 43.80
CA GLN A 327 -1.05 -34.21 44.89
C GLN A 327 -1.12 -35.65 44.38
#